data_AF-A0A285VS85-F1
#
_entry.id   AF-A0A285VS85-F1
#
_cell.length_a   1.000
_cell.length_b   1.000
_cell.length_c   1.000
_cell.angle_alpha   90.00
_cell.angle_beta   90.00
_cell.angle_gamma   90.00
#
_symmetry.space_group_name_H-M   'P 1'
#
loop_
_entity.id
_entity.type
_entity.pdbx_description
1 polymer ?
#
loop_
_entity_poly.entity_id
_entity_poly.type
_entity_poly.pdbx_seq_one_letter_code
_entity_poly.pdbx_strand_id
1 'polypeptide(L)' 'MALSRASNEPSQDPVVASFLAFLERDLQAHPENIHPVTAGTLAEAERLTSGIEVDLDEALPEDDDDA' A
#
# COMPACT_ATOMS: atom_id res chain seq x y z
N MET A 1 1.58 -13.21 7.68
CA MET A 1 2.66 -12.20 7.81
C MET A 1 1.99 -10.85 7.89
N ALA A 2 2.03 -10.17 9.04
CA ALA A 2 1.43 -8.86 9.22
C ALA A 2 2.41 -7.77 8.77
N LEU A 3 1.97 -6.83 7.94
CA LEU A 3 2.79 -5.70 7.50
C LEU A 3 2.73 -4.61 8.57
N SER A 4 3.75 -4.56 9.43
CA SER A 4 3.84 -3.54 10.49
C SER A 4 4.52 -2.26 9.97
N ARG A 5 4.16 -1.11 10.55
CA ARG A 5 4.78 0.19 10.24
C ARG A 5 6.29 0.10 10.52
N ALA A 6 7.11 0.34 9.49
CA ALA A 6 8.56 0.31 9.61
C ALA A 6 9.02 1.28 10.71
N SER A 7 9.60 0.72 11.76
CA SER A 7 10.29 1.50 12.79
C SER A 7 11.54 2.12 12.17
N ASN A 8 11.86 3.36 12.54
CA ASN A 8 12.94 4.19 11.99
C ASN A 8 14.38 3.69 12.35
N GLU A 9 14.57 2.38 12.46
CA GLU A 9 15.89 1.75 12.66
C GLU A 9 16.61 1.64 11.30
N PRO A 10 17.93 1.94 11.23
CA PRO A 10 18.67 2.00 9.98
C PRO A 10 19.11 0.60 9.49
N SER A 11 18.32 -0.43 9.73
CA SER A 11 18.45 -1.70 9.02
C SER A 11 17.50 -1.63 7.84
N GLN A 12 18.03 -1.29 6.66
CA GLN A 12 17.28 -1.37 5.41
C GLN A 12 16.82 -2.82 5.25
N ASP A 13 15.56 -3.10 5.57
CA ASP A 13 14.96 -4.42 5.38
C ASP A 13 15.21 -4.86 3.94
N PRO A 14 15.92 -5.98 3.70
CA PRO A 14 16.26 -6.42 2.35
C PRO A 14 15.02 -6.66 1.48
N VAL A 15 13.87 -7.01 2.09
CA VAL A 15 12.60 -7.14 1.38
C VAL A 15 12.10 -5.78 0.91
N VAL A 16 12.16 -4.77 1.77
CA VAL A 16 11.79 -3.39 1.41
C VAL A 16 12.72 -2.86 0.32
N ALA A 17 14.02 -3.11 0.42
CA ALA A 17 14.98 -2.72 -0.60
C ALA A 17 14.67 -3.36 -1.96
N SER A 18 14.35 -4.66 -1.99
CA SER A 18 13.95 -5.37 -3.20
C SER A 18 12.64 -4.83 -3.78
N PHE A 19 11.66 -4.52 -2.94
CA PHE A 19 10.39 -3.93 -3.37
C PHE A 19 10.59 -2.56 -4.01
N LEU A 20 11.41 -1.70 -3.39
CA LEU A 20 11.72 -0.37 -3.92
C LEU A 20 12.48 -0.44 -5.25
N ALA A 21 13.41 -1.38 -5.40
CA ALA A 21 14.12 -1.59 -6.67
C ALA A 21 13.19 -2.07 -7.79
N PHE A 22 12.20 -2.93 -7.46
CA PHE A 22 11.14 -3.31 -8.39
C PHE A 22 10.30 -2.10 -8.82
N LEU A 23 9.83 -1.31 -7.84
CA LEU A 23 9.00 -0.14 -8.07
C LEU A 23 9.74 0.91 -8.91
N GLU A 24 11.01 1.18 -8.62
CA GLU A 24 11.83 2.09 -9.41
C GLU A 24 11.86 1.69 -10.89
N ARG A 25 12.10 0.41 -11.18
CA ARG A 25 12.17 -0.09 -12.55
C ARG A 25 10.84 0.00 -13.27
N ASP A 26 9.74 -0.26 -12.56
CA ASP A 26 8.38 -0.15 -13.10
C ASP A 26 8.03 1.31 -13.44
N LEU A 27 8.32 2.25 -12.53
CA LEU A 27 8.10 3.68 -12.74
C LEU A 27 8.90 4.24 -13.93
N GLN A 28 10.12 3.74 -14.14
CA GLN A 28 10.95 4.11 -15.30
C GLN A 28 10.42 3.52 -16.61
N ALA A 29 9.89 2.29 -16.57
CA ALA A 29 9.35 1.60 -17.74
C ALA A 29 7.97 2.16 -18.16
N HIS A 30 7.18 2.63 -17.20
CA HIS A 30 5.79 3.06 -17.38
C HIS A 30 5.50 4.44 -16.78
N PRO A 31 6.16 5.51 -17.25
CA PRO A 31 5.91 6.87 -16.76
C PRO A 31 4.45 7.33 -16.99
N GLU A 32 3.75 6.74 -17.95
CA GLU A 32 2.33 7.00 -18.23
C GLU A 32 1.40 6.68 -17.07
N ASN A 33 1.80 5.78 -16.16
CA ASN A 33 0.99 5.37 -15.00
C ASN A 33 1.12 6.35 -13.81
N ILE A 34 2.04 7.31 -13.89
CA ILE A 34 2.28 8.28 -12.82
C ILE A 34 1.31 9.44 -12.98
N HIS A 35 0.27 9.46 -12.14
CA HIS A 35 -0.75 10.51 -12.15
C HIS A 35 -0.74 11.33 -10.86
N PRO A 36 -0.99 12.65 -10.95
CA PRO A 36 -1.10 13.49 -9.77
C PRO A 36 -2.34 13.12 -8.96
N VAL A 37 -2.18 13.00 -7.64
CA VAL A 37 -3.31 12.92 -6.72
C VAL A 37 -3.90 14.32 -6.60
N THR A 38 -5.12 14.49 -7.09
CA THR A 38 -5.84 15.78 -7.04
C THR A 38 -6.81 15.82 -5.87
N ALA A 39 -7.28 17.03 -5.52
CA ALA A 39 -8.36 17.18 -4.56
C ALA A 39 -9.64 16.41 -4.97
N GLY A 40 -9.91 16.30 -6.27
CA GLY A 40 -11.02 15.50 -6.79
C GLY A 40 -10.81 14.00 -6.56
N THR A 41 -9.59 13.50 -6.77
CA THR A 41 -9.22 12.11 -6.49
C THR A 41 -9.41 11.77 -5.01
N LEU A 42 -9.03 12.68 -4.11
CA LEU A 42 -9.22 12.50 -2.67
C LEU A 42 -10.70 12.51 -2.29
N ALA A 43 -11.48 13.47 -2.80
CA ALA A 43 -12.92 13.54 -2.52
C ALA A 43 -13.69 12.30 -3.04
N GLU A 44 -13.28 11.77 -4.20
CA GLU A 44 -13.80 10.52 -4.76
C GLU A 44 -13.52 9.35 -3.81
N ALA A 45 -12.26 9.22 -3.35
CA ALA A 45 -11.86 8.18 -2.41
C ALA A 45 -12.65 8.28 -1.10
N GLU A 46 -12.72 9.45 -0.48
CA GLU A 46 -13.47 9.70 0.76
C GLU A 46 -14.95 9.35 0.61
N ARG A 47 -15.57 9.70 -0.53
CA ARG A 47 -16.95 9.36 -0.82
C ARG A 47 -17.15 7.85 -0.92
N LEU A 48 -16.24 7.14 -1.58
CA LEU A 48 -16.33 5.69 -1.79
C LEU A 48 -16.08 4.89 -0.51
N THR A 49 -15.21 5.39 0.38
CA THR A 49 -14.89 4.73 1.65
C THR A 49 -15.72 5.25 2.82
N SER A 50 -16.67 6.16 2.58
CA SER A 50 -17.49 6.76 3.62
C SER A 50 -18.29 5.71 4.38
N GLY A 51 -18.14 5.69 5.71
CA GLY A 51 -18.85 4.74 6.58
C GLY A 51 -18.20 3.37 6.72
N ILE A 52 -17.02 3.15 6.12
CA ILE A 52 -16.20 1.96 6.39
C ILE A 52 -15.38 2.22 7.65
N GLU A 53 -15.64 1.44 8.70
CA GLU A 53 -14.78 1.40 9.89
C GLU A 53 -13.63 0.43 9.60
N VAL A 54 -12.39 0.91 9.71
CA VAL A 54 -11.17 0.12 9.52
C VAL A 54 -10.42 0.07 10.83
N ASP A 55 -10.35 -1.11 11.43
CA ASP A 55 -9.46 -1.41 12.54
C ASP A 55 -8.15 -2.00 11.98
N LEU A 56 -7.03 -1.32 12.23
CA LEU A 56 -5.71 -1.75 11.78
C LEU A 56 -5.02 -2.68 12.79
N ASP A 57 -5.57 -2.78 14.00
CA ASP A 57 -5.10 -3.66 15.07
C ASP A 57 -5.88 -4.99 15.08
N GLU A 58 -7.02 -5.05 14.39
CA GLU A 58 -7.76 -6.28 14.16
C GLU A 58 -6.93 -7.25 13.31
N ALA A 59 -6.85 -8.51 13.75
CA ALA A 59 -6.20 -9.55 12.98
C ALA A 59 -6.96 -9.73 11.66
N LEU A 60 -6.23 -9.73 10.54
CA LEU A 60 -6.82 -10.05 9.25
C LEU A 60 -7.54 -11.42 9.36
N PRO A 61 -8.77 -11.53 8.84
CA PRO A 61 -9.45 -12.81 8.80
C PRO A 61 -8.57 -13.82 8.07
N GLU A 62 -8.59 -15.07 8.51
CA GLU A 62 -7.97 -16.14 7.74
C GLU A 62 -8.72 -16.23 6.40
N ASP A 63 -8.01 -16.08 5.28
CA ASP A 63 -8.58 -16.33 3.96
C ASP A 63 -8.93 -17.82 3.89
N ASP A 64 -10.22 -18.16 4.03
CA ASP A 64 -10.76 -19.49 3.70
C ASP A 64 -10.75 -19.67 2.16
N ASP A 65 -9.56 -19.65 1.55
CA ASP A 65 -9.34 -20.13 0.18
C ASP A 65 -9.01 -21.64 0.24
N ASP A 66 -9.94 -22.43 0.78
CA ASP A 66 -10.02 -23.88 0.60
C ASP A 66 -11.20 -24.19 -0.33
N ALA A 67 -10.97 -24.19 -1.65
CA ALA A 67 -11.85 -24.81 -2.66
C ALA A 67 -11.08 -25.33 -3.88
#